data_AF-A0A7Y0FGB5-F1
#
_entry.id   AF-A0A7Y0FGB5-F1
#
_cell.length_a   1.000
_cell.length_b   1.000
_cell.length_c   1.000
_cell.angle_alpha   90.00
_cell.angle_beta   90.00
_cell.angle_gamma   90.00
#
_symmetry.space_group_name_H-M   'P 1'
#
loop_
_entity.id
_entity.type
_entity.pdbx_description
1 polymer ?
#
loop_
_entity_poly.entity_id
_entity_poly.type
_entity_poly.pdbx_seq_one_letter_code
_entity_poly.pdbx_strand_id
1 'polypeptide(L)'
;MAIKLLGAGFSVTLIRRSSSGTEKAMVRTEVQRLRSFGQVVEYQASRSVDFLKQIDDTIYACCVERDLLHDLAGKAQELVQALHRATKAVDPDGKALEGLEAARDALATAYAQHQSRRNSAAADPALREDDGVVEAFDNLLDAMAAAHNAMNDLCWALGEHDADFDEVLNGEFGSAEEMIAALRG
;
A
#
# COMPACT_ATOMS: atom_id res chain seq x y z
N MET A 1 23.37 53.70 47.75
CA MET A 1 23.12 55.07 48.25
C MET A 1 24.35 55.50 49.05
N ALA A 2 25.06 56.54 48.62
CA ALA A 2 26.09 57.33 49.31
C ALA A 2 26.41 58.57 48.44
N ILE A 3 26.82 59.70 49.03
CA ILE A 3 26.63 61.09 48.53
C ILE A 3 27.97 61.85 48.26
N LYS A 4 27.89 62.86 47.35
CA LYS A 4 28.67 64.13 47.18
C LYS A 4 29.97 64.20 46.36
N LEU A 5 29.78 64.60 45.09
CA LEU A 5 30.32 65.77 44.34
C LEU A 5 31.63 66.45 44.78
N LEU A 6 32.56 66.60 43.81
CA LEU A 6 33.08 67.89 43.32
C LEU A 6 33.93 67.69 42.04
N GLY A 7 33.73 68.54 41.03
CA GLY A 7 34.72 68.84 40.00
C GLY A 7 34.60 68.10 38.65
N ALA A 8 34.48 68.90 37.59
CA ALA A 8 34.82 68.64 36.19
C ALA A 8 34.47 67.26 35.59
N GLY A 9 33.43 67.26 34.74
CA GLY A 9 33.31 66.40 33.56
C GLY A 9 33.32 64.90 33.79
N PHE A 10 32.15 64.30 34.02
CA PHE A 10 31.79 62.98 33.49
C PHE A 10 30.27 62.84 33.51
N SER A 11 29.67 62.57 32.34
CA SER A 11 28.26 62.25 32.20
C SER A 11 28.02 60.87 32.80
N VAL A 12 27.22 60.78 33.87
CA VAL A 12 26.76 59.51 34.43
C VAL A 12 25.31 59.33 34.05
N THR A 13 25.09 58.66 32.92
CA THR A 13 23.77 58.16 32.53
C THR A 13 23.40 57.01 33.47
N LEU A 14 22.49 57.28 34.40
CA LEU A 14 21.82 56.26 35.20
C LEU A 14 20.93 55.43 34.27
N ILE A 15 21.48 54.35 33.71
CA ILE A 15 20.70 53.31 33.04
C ILE A 15 19.96 52.55 34.14
N ARG A 16 18.76 53.03 34.46
CA ARG A 16 17.77 52.25 35.20
C ARG A 16 17.41 51.07 34.29
N ARG A 17 18.06 49.91 34.47
CA ARG A 17 17.63 48.67 33.81
C ARG A 17 16.18 48.45 34.22
N SER A 18 15.27 48.71 33.29
CA SER A 18 13.84 48.44 33.42
C SER A 18 13.68 46.93 33.52
N SER A 19 13.74 46.39 34.75
CA SER A 19 13.44 44.98 35.03
C SER A 19 11.99 44.64 34.68
N SER A 20 11.08 45.63 34.66
CA SER A 20 9.66 45.42 34.34
C SER A 20 9.38 45.06 32.88
N GLY A 21 10.29 45.42 31.95
CA GLY A 21 10.14 45.10 30.54
C GLY A 21 10.48 43.64 30.23
N THR A 22 11.54 43.13 30.85
CA THR A 22 12.03 41.75 30.66
C THR A 22 11.11 40.73 31.33
N GLU A 23 10.59 41.05 32.52
CA GLU A 23 9.65 40.22 33.25
C GLU A 23 8.29 40.11 32.54
N LYS A 24 7.75 41.23 32.03
CA LYS A 24 6.53 41.21 31.21
C LYS A 24 6.70 40.48 29.88
N ALA A 25 7.87 40.60 29.24
CA ALA A 25 8.17 39.86 28.02
C ALA A 25 8.25 38.35 28.28
N MET A 26 8.91 37.94 29.36
CA MET A 26 9.02 36.54 29.78
C MET A 26 7.66 35.93 30.11
N VAL A 27 6.82 36.62 30.90
CA VAL A 27 5.45 36.17 31.21
C VAL A 27 4.59 36.05 29.94
N ARG A 28 4.75 36.96 28.97
CA ARG A 28 4.03 36.90 27.69
C ARG A 28 4.45 35.70 26.85
N THR A 29 5.73 35.34 26.85
CA THR A 29 6.27 34.15 26.18
C THR A 29 5.78 32.86 26.82
N GLU A 30 5.74 32.80 28.16
CA GLU A 30 5.26 31.60 28.88
C GLU A 30 3.75 31.40 28.74
N VAL A 31 2.95 32.46 28.73
CA VAL A 31 1.51 32.37 28.42
C VAL A 31 1.28 31.92 26.98
N GLN A 32 2.14 32.33 26.04
CA GLN A 32 2.04 31.91 24.65
C GLN A 32 2.40 30.43 24.47
N ARG A 33 3.42 29.94 25.19
CA ARG A 33 3.77 28.51 25.26
C ARG A 33 2.66 27.66 25.87
N LEU A 34 2.05 28.10 26.96
CA LEU A 34 0.94 27.39 27.60
C LEU A 34 -0.30 27.32 26.69
N ARG A 35 -0.56 28.37 25.89
CA ARG A 35 -1.65 28.36 24.88
C ARG A 35 -1.36 27.43 23.71
N SER A 36 -0.13 27.42 23.20
CA SER A 36 0.28 26.48 22.14
C SER A 36 0.22 25.04 22.64
N PHE A 37 0.60 24.79 23.90
CA PHE A 37 0.48 23.48 24.52
C PHE A 37 -0.99 23.05 24.70
N GLY A 38 -1.88 23.95 25.15
CA GLY A 38 -3.32 23.68 25.23
C GLY A 38 -3.96 23.34 23.88
N GLN A 39 -3.58 24.04 22.81
CA GLN A 39 -4.06 23.77 21.45
C GLN A 39 -3.58 22.41 20.90
N VAL A 40 -2.38 21.97 21.28
CA VAL A 40 -1.86 20.64 20.95
C VAL A 40 -2.59 19.53 21.73
N VAL A 41 -2.90 19.77 23.00
CA VAL A 41 -3.66 18.82 23.83
C VAL A 41 -5.11 18.69 23.35
N GLU A 42 -5.74 19.77 22.91
CA GLU A 42 -7.08 19.79 22.32
C GLU A 42 -7.12 19.05 20.96
N TYR A 43 -6.11 19.26 20.10
CA TYR A 43 -5.92 18.55 18.83
C TYR A 43 -5.68 17.03 19.00
N GLN A 44 -4.98 16.63 20.05
CA GLN A 44 -4.72 15.21 20.35
C GLN A 44 -5.86 14.52 21.09
N ALA A 45 -6.63 15.25 21.91
CA ALA A 45 -7.86 14.73 22.51
C ALA A 45 -9.03 14.63 21.50
N SER A 46 -8.91 15.29 20.35
CA SER A 46 -9.94 15.37 19.30
C SER A 46 -9.70 14.47 18.09
N ARG A 47 -8.83 13.44 18.13
CA ARG A 47 -8.84 12.44 17.05
C ARG A 47 -10.27 11.92 16.96
N SER A 48 -10.95 12.25 15.85
CA SER A 48 -12.36 11.98 15.72
C SER A 48 -12.58 10.47 15.87
N VAL A 49 -13.58 10.08 16.66
CA VAL A 49 -14.01 8.68 16.73
C VAL A 49 -14.29 8.14 15.32
N ASP A 50 -14.79 9.00 14.42
CA ASP A 50 -15.01 8.64 13.02
C ASP A 50 -13.71 8.36 12.27
N PHE A 51 -12.63 9.10 12.55
CA PHE A 51 -11.34 8.88 11.90
C PHE A 51 -10.68 7.59 12.39
N LEU A 52 -10.74 7.33 13.71
CA LEU A 52 -10.28 6.05 14.27
C LEU A 52 -11.09 4.88 13.70
N LYS A 53 -12.41 5.06 13.57
CA LYS A 53 -13.28 4.08 12.91
C LYS A 53 -12.90 3.86 11.44
N GLN A 54 -12.55 4.90 10.70
CA GLN A 54 -12.10 4.78 9.30
C GLN A 54 -10.78 4.02 9.19
N ILE A 55 -9.86 4.21 10.14
CA ILE A 55 -8.63 3.43 10.24
C ILE A 55 -8.97 1.94 10.45
N ASP A 56 -9.80 1.64 11.46
CA ASP A 56 -10.22 0.27 11.76
C ASP A 56 -10.94 -0.39 10.57
N ASP A 57 -11.88 0.31 9.94
CA ASP A 57 -12.63 -0.18 8.77
C ASP A 57 -11.68 -0.47 7.59
N THR A 58 -10.65 0.36 7.40
CA THR A 58 -9.64 0.18 6.34
C THR A 58 -8.75 -1.04 6.61
N ILE A 59 -8.26 -1.19 7.84
CA ILE A 59 -7.44 -2.34 8.25
C ILE A 59 -8.25 -3.62 8.14
N TYR A 60 -9.51 -3.59 8.59
CA TYR A 60 -10.42 -4.72 8.48
C TYR A 60 -10.64 -5.13 7.02
N ALA A 61 -10.90 -4.16 6.13
CA ALA A 61 -11.05 -4.44 4.70
C ALA A 61 -9.79 -5.09 4.10
N CYS A 62 -8.60 -4.57 4.44
CA CYS A 62 -7.34 -5.16 3.99
C CYS A 62 -7.17 -6.60 4.49
N CYS A 63 -7.50 -6.87 5.76
CA CYS A 63 -7.42 -8.22 6.32
C CYS A 63 -8.37 -9.19 5.63
N VAL A 64 -9.64 -8.80 5.43
CA VAL A 64 -10.63 -9.64 4.76
C VAL A 64 -10.19 -9.97 3.33
N GLU A 65 -9.73 -8.98 2.59
CA GLU A 65 -9.28 -9.18 1.21
C GLU A 65 -8.02 -10.04 1.13
N ARG A 66 -7.06 -9.83 2.05
CA ARG A 66 -5.86 -10.67 2.19
C ARG A 66 -6.22 -12.13 2.42
N ASP A 67 -7.15 -12.41 3.33
CA ASP A 67 -7.55 -13.78 3.66
C ASP A 67 -8.21 -14.47 2.45
N LEU A 68 -9.04 -13.73 1.70
CA LEU A 68 -9.61 -14.22 0.43
C LEU A 68 -8.53 -14.54 -0.62
N LEU A 69 -7.48 -13.72 -0.71
CA LEU A 69 -6.37 -13.94 -1.64
C LEU A 69 -5.53 -15.15 -1.26
N HIS A 70 -5.33 -15.41 0.04
CA HIS A 70 -4.69 -16.64 0.50
C HIS A 70 -5.50 -17.88 0.12
N ASP A 71 -6.81 -17.84 0.33
CA ASP A 71 -7.71 -18.94 -0.09
C ASP A 71 -7.68 -19.15 -1.60
N LEU A 72 -7.65 -18.07 -2.39
CA LEU A 72 -7.53 -18.14 -3.85
C LEU A 72 -6.22 -18.78 -4.27
N ALA A 73 -5.09 -18.37 -3.68
CA ALA A 73 -3.77 -18.93 -3.98
C ALA A 73 -3.71 -20.42 -3.65
N GLY A 74 -4.25 -20.83 -2.50
CA GLY A 74 -4.33 -22.25 -2.11
C GLY A 74 -5.15 -23.07 -3.11
N LYS A 75 -6.32 -22.57 -3.52
CA LYS A 75 -7.15 -23.23 -4.52
C LYS A 75 -6.48 -23.34 -5.88
N ALA A 76 -5.75 -22.31 -6.33
CA ALA A 76 -5.00 -22.37 -7.58
C ALA A 76 -3.95 -23.49 -7.54
N GLN A 77 -3.24 -23.65 -6.42
CA GLN A 77 -2.29 -24.74 -6.23
C GLN A 77 -2.96 -26.11 -6.20
N GLU A 78 -4.12 -26.26 -5.57
CA GLU A 78 -4.90 -27.49 -5.60
C GLU A 78 -5.31 -27.88 -7.03
N LEU A 79 -5.72 -26.90 -7.83
CA LEU A 79 -6.07 -27.12 -9.24
C LEU A 79 -4.86 -27.54 -10.08
N VAL A 80 -3.68 -26.96 -9.87
CA VAL A 80 -2.43 -27.42 -10.51
C VAL A 80 -2.20 -28.91 -10.20
N GLN A 81 -2.37 -29.33 -8.95
CA GLN A 81 -2.22 -30.73 -8.57
C GLN A 81 -3.30 -31.64 -9.17
N ALA A 82 -4.49 -31.11 -9.45
CA ALA A 82 -5.55 -31.83 -10.12
C ALA A 82 -5.25 -32.03 -11.61
N LEU A 83 -4.69 -31.01 -12.29
CA LEU A 83 -4.28 -31.08 -13.69
C LEU A 83 -3.23 -32.18 -13.90
N HIS A 84 -2.21 -32.28 -13.04
CA HIS A 84 -1.22 -33.36 -13.11
C HIS A 84 -1.80 -34.78 -13.02
N ARG A 85 -3.03 -34.94 -12.51
CA ARG A 85 -3.71 -36.24 -12.38
C ARG A 85 -4.75 -36.47 -13.48
N ALA A 86 -5.08 -35.43 -14.25
CA ALA A 86 -6.00 -35.55 -15.35
C ALA A 86 -5.36 -36.39 -16.46
N THR A 87 -6.16 -37.21 -17.13
CA THR A 87 -5.69 -38.13 -18.18
C THR A 87 -6.21 -37.75 -19.56
N LYS A 88 -6.80 -36.56 -19.68
CA LYS A 88 -7.44 -36.01 -20.89
C LYS A 88 -7.30 -34.50 -20.85
N ALA A 89 -7.44 -33.86 -22.02
CA ALA A 89 -7.61 -32.42 -22.12
C ALA A 89 -8.76 -31.95 -21.20
N VAL A 90 -8.54 -30.84 -20.51
CA VAL A 90 -9.45 -30.23 -19.52
C VAL A 90 -10.14 -29.01 -20.11
N ASP A 91 -9.44 -28.21 -20.91
CA ASP A 91 -9.95 -26.99 -21.55
C ASP A 91 -9.69 -27.00 -23.08
N PRO A 92 -10.25 -27.96 -23.83
CA PRO A 92 -9.99 -28.12 -25.26
C PRO A 92 -10.46 -26.95 -26.13
N ASP A 93 -11.29 -26.05 -25.61
CA ASP A 93 -11.73 -24.84 -26.31
C ASP A 93 -11.04 -23.56 -25.82
N GLY A 94 -10.07 -23.68 -24.90
CA GLY A 94 -9.22 -22.60 -24.39
C GLY A 94 -9.93 -21.55 -23.54
N LYS A 95 -11.23 -21.69 -23.28
CA LYS A 95 -12.01 -20.64 -22.61
C LYS A 95 -11.70 -20.51 -21.13
N ALA A 96 -11.38 -21.62 -20.47
CA ALA A 96 -11.00 -21.59 -19.06
C ALA A 96 -9.65 -20.89 -18.89
N LEU A 97 -8.67 -21.20 -19.75
CA LEU A 97 -7.36 -20.55 -19.77
C LEU A 97 -7.50 -19.04 -20.00
N GLU A 98 -8.25 -18.61 -21.02
CA GLU A 98 -8.53 -17.18 -21.26
C GLU A 98 -9.13 -16.49 -20.01
N GLY A 99 -10.07 -17.16 -19.34
CA GLY A 99 -10.70 -16.65 -18.12
C GLY A 99 -9.72 -16.53 -16.95
N LEU A 100 -8.82 -17.49 -16.79
CA LEU A 100 -7.78 -17.49 -15.73
C LEU A 100 -6.73 -16.41 -15.98
N GLU A 101 -6.31 -16.21 -17.23
CA GLU A 101 -5.38 -15.14 -17.61
C GLU A 101 -5.99 -13.76 -17.37
N ALA A 102 -7.26 -13.57 -17.76
CA ALA A 102 -7.98 -12.33 -17.49
C ALA A 102 -8.09 -12.07 -15.97
N ALA A 103 -8.32 -13.11 -15.16
CA ALA A 103 -8.35 -12.99 -13.70
C ALA A 103 -6.98 -12.64 -13.11
N ARG A 104 -5.90 -13.26 -13.61
CA ARG A 104 -4.50 -12.91 -13.24
C ARG A 104 -4.21 -11.44 -13.53
N ASP A 105 -4.56 -10.96 -14.72
CA ASP A 105 -4.30 -9.58 -15.14
C ASP A 105 -5.15 -8.57 -14.34
N ALA A 106 -6.37 -8.97 -13.93
CA ALA A 106 -7.19 -8.21 -13.01
C ALA A 106 -6.54 -8.07 -11.62
N LEU A 107 -5.88 -9.12 -11.10
CA LEU A 107 -5.10 -9.03 -9.86
C LEU A 107 -3.94 -8.05 -9.97
N ALA A 108 -3.22 -8.03 -11.10
CA ALA A 108 -2.15 -7.06 -11.32
C ALA A 108 -2.67 -5.61 -11.36
N THR A 109 -3.84 -5.40 -11.97
CA THR A 109 -4.51 -4.09 -11.99
C THR A 109 -4.94 -3.66 -10.59
N ALA A 110 -5.53 -4.57 -9.82
CA ALA A 110 -5.93 -4.31 -8.45
C ALA A 110 -4.71 -4.00 -7.55
N TYR A 111 -3.60 -4.74 -7.71
CA TYR A 111 -2.34 -4.46 -7.00
C TYR A 111 -1.91 -3.01 -7.18
N ALA A 112 -1.91 -2.50 -8.42
CA ALA A 112 -1.51 -1.11 -8.70
C ALA A 112 -2.42 -0.08 -8.00
N GLN A 113 -3.73 -0.38 -7.89
CA GLN A 113 -4.68 0.47 -7.17
C GLN A 113 -4.40 0.47 -5.66
N HIS A 114 -4.16 -0.69 -5.06
CA HIS A 114 -3.85 -0.80 -3.64
C HIS A 114 -2.47 -0.21 -3.31
N GLN A 115 -1.49 -0.35 -4.19
CA GLN A 115 -0.18 0.29 -4.05
C GLN A 115 -0.29 1.82 -4.02
N SER A 116 -1.17 2.39 -4.85
CA SER A 116 -1.45 3.84 -4.83
C SER A 116 -2.11 4.27 -3.52
N ARG A 117 -3.05 3.48 -2.98
CA ARG A 117 -3.69 3.73 -1.68
C ARG A 117 -2.69 3.63 -0.53
N ARG A 118 -1.82 2.62 -0.55
CA ARG A 118 -0.70 2.43 0.39
C ARG A 118 0.22 3.64 0.40
N ASN A 119 0.64 4.09 -0.78
CA ASN A 119 1.51 5.27 -0.91
C ASN A 119 0.83 6.55 -0.41
N SER A 120 -0.48 6.67 -0.64
CA SER A 120 -1.28 7.79 -0.11
C SER A 120 -1.35 7.74 1.42
N ALA A 121 -1.59 6.57 2.00
CA ALA A 121 -1.59 6.38 3.46
C ALA A 121 -0.23 6.69 4.09
N ALA A 122 0.87 6.26 3.45
CA ALA A 122 2.22 6.56 3.93
C ALA A 122 2.60 8.04 3.89
N ALA A 123 1.93 8.83 3.04
CA ALA A 123 2.16 10.27 2.90
C ALA A 123 1.16 11.13 3.72
N ASP A 124 0.16 10.52 4.36
CA ASP A 124 -0.88 11.24 5.08
C ASP A 124 -0.38 11.67 6.47
N PRO A 125 -0.24 12.98 6.76
CA PRO A 125 0.22 13.47 8.06
C PRO A 125 -0.78 13.24 9.21
N ALA A 126 -2.04 12.90 8.91
CA ALA A 126 -3.04 12.56 9.91
C ALA A 126 -2.90 11.10 10.39
N LEU A 127 -2.28 10.24 9.58
CA LEU A 127 -1.95 8.87 9.97
C LEU A 127 -0.63 8.85 10.73
N ARG A 128 -0.60 8.02 11.77
CA ARG A 128 0.57 7.74 12.57
C ARG A 128 1.09 6.35 12.22
N GLU A 129 2.37 6.13 12.48
CA GLU A 129 3.01 4.83 12.27
C GLU A 129 2.31 3.72 13.08
N ASP A 130 1.86 4.02 14.30
CA ASP A 130 1.14 3.10 15.18
C ASP A 130 -0.33 2.85 14.78
N ASP A 131 -0.85 3.54 13.77
CA ASP A 131 -2.19 3.27 13.26
C ASP A 131 -2.24 2.00 12.39
N GLY A 132 -1.10 1.43 11.96
CA GLY A 132 -1.04 0.13 11.29
C GLY A 132 -1.62 0.06 9.85
N VAL A 133 -2.13 1.17 9.31
CA VAL A 133 -2.75 1.20 7.97
C VAL A 133 -1.77 0.81 6.86
N VAL A 134 -0.54 1.34 6.91
CA VAL A 134 0.49 1.03 5.91
C VAL A 134 0.88 -0.44 5.97
N GLU A 135 1.06 -1.00 7.17
CA GLU A 135 1.36 -2.42 7.38
C GLU A 135 0.23 -3.32 6.87
N ALA A 136 -1.04 -2.92 7.08
CA ALA A 136 -2.19 -3.64 6.57
C ALA A 136 -2.20 -3.69 5.03
N PHE A 137 -1.87 -2.58 4.37
CA PHE A 137 -1.71 -2.55 2.92
C PHE A 137 -0.51 -3.36 2.43
N ASP A 138 0.63 -3.29 3.11
CA ASP A 138 1.83 -4.06 2.74
C ASP A 138 1.54 -5.57 2.79
N ASN A 139 0.89 -6.04 3.86
CA ASN A 139 0.46 -7.44 3.97
C ASN A 139 -0.56 -7.85 2.88
N LEU A 140 -1.47 -6.94 2.52
CA LEU A 140 -2.42 -7.18 1.43
C LEU A 140 -1.70 -7.29 0.07
N LEU A 141 -0.75 -6.39 -0.21
CA LEU A 141 0.02 -6.39 -1.46
C LEU A 141 0.86 -7.65 -1.60
N ASP A 142 1.47 -8.13 -0.51
CA ASP A 142 2.19 -9.41 -0.49
C ASP A 142 1.25 -10.59 -0.84
N ALA A 143 0.04 -10.62 -0.26
CA ALA A 143 -0.95 -11.64 -0.59
C ALA A 143 -1.46 -11.55 -2.04
N MET A 144 -1.64 -10.34 -2.58
CA MET A 144 -1.99 -10.12 -3.99
C MET A 144 -0.91 -10.64 -4.93
N ALA A 145 0.36 -10.36 -4.63
CA ALA A 145 1.49 -10.86 -5.42
C ALA A 145 1.57 -12.39 -5.38
N ALA A 146 1.37 -12.99 -4.20
CA ALA A 146 1.32 -14.44 -4.06
C ALA A 146 0.16 -15.08 -4.85
N ALA A 147 -1.05 -14.50 -4.78
CA ALA A 147 -2.21 -14.96 -5.53
C ALA A 147 -2.00 -14.83 -7.04
N HIS A 148 -1.44 -13.71 -7.50
CA HIS A 148 -1.09 -13.51 -8.92
C HIS A 148 -0.12 -14.59 -9.42
N ASN A 149 0.92 -14.89 -8.65
CA ASN A 149 1.89 -15.92 -9.01
C ASN A 149 1.25 -17.32 -9.05
N ALA A 150 0.43 -17.66 -8.06
CA ALA A 150 -0.29 -18.93 -8.05
C ALA A 150 -1.27 -19.07 -9.24
N MET A 151 -1.95 -17.99 -9.61
CA MET A 151 -2.80 -17.94 -10.80
C MET A 151 -1.99 -18.09 -12.08
N ASN A 152 -0.82 -17.45 -12.16
CA ASN A 152 0.08 -17.61 -13.29
C ASN A 152 0.53 -19.07 -13.42
N ASP A 153 0.99 -19.69 -12.33
CA ASP A 153 1.40 -21.11 -12.33
C ASP A 153 0.26 -22.03 -12.79
N LEU A 154 -0.99 -21.73 -12.40
CA LEU A 154 -2.17 -22.45 -12.87
C LEU A 154 -2.41 -22.27 -14.37
N CYS A 155 -2.28 -21.05 -14.92
CA CYS A 155 -2.41 -20.80 -16.35
C CYS A 155 -1.37 -21.62 -17.15
N TRP A 156 -0.12 -21.60 -16.69
CA TRP A 156 0.96 -22.38 -17.30
C TRP A 156 0.68 -23.89 -17.24
N ALA A 157 0.27 -24.40 -16.07
CA ALA A 157 -0.02 -25.81 -15.90
C ALA A 157 -1.19 -26.28 -16.79
N LEU A 158 -2.24 -25.47 -16.94
CA LEU A 158 -3.37 -25.79 -17.81
C LEU A 158 -2.97 -25.77 -19.28
N GLY A 159 -2.28 -24.71 -19.72
CA GLY A 159 -1.82 -24.57 -21.09
C GLY A 159 -0.87 -25.70 -21.51
N GLU A 160 0.08 -26.06 -20.65
CA GLU A 160 0.99 -27.19 -20.90
C GLU A 160 0.20 -28.52 -20.94
N HIS A 161 -0.68 -28.75 -19.97
CA HIS A 161 -1.46 -29.98 -19.88
C HIS A 161 -2.30 -30.21 -21.12
N ASP A 162 -3.01 -29.19 -21.63
CA ASP A 162 -3.84 -29.35 -22.82
C ASP A 162 -3.01 -29.44 -24.11
N ALA A 163 -1.88 -28.73 -24.20
CA ALA A 163 -0.95 -28.85 -25.33
C ALA A 163 -0.39 -30.28 -25.49
N ASP A 164 -0.21 -31.03 -24.41
CA ASP A 164 0.19 -32.45 -24.46
C ASP A 164 -0.86 -33.35 -25.15
N PHE A 165 -2.12 -32.92 -25.22
CA PHE A 165 -3.21 -33.65 -25.89
C PHE A 165 -3.56 -33.10 -27.28
N ASP A 166 -2.92 -32.03 -27.73
CA ASP A 166 -3.13 -31.49 -29.06
C ASP A 166 -2.60 -32.45 -30.15
N GLU A 167 -3.38 -32.59 -31.23
CA GLU A 167 -2.98 -33.42 -32.35
C GLU A 167 -1.84 -32.73 -33.13
N VAL A 168 -0.64 -33.32 -33.07
CA VAL A 168 0.48 -32.89 -33.90
C VAL A 168 0.21 -33.31 -35.35
N LEU A 169 0.12 -32.33 -36.24
CA LEU A 169 0.09 -32.53 -37.69
C LEU A 169 1.40 -33.20 -38.14
N ASN A 170 1.35 -34.52 -38.34
CA ASN A 170 2.48 -35.30 -38.83
C ASN A 170 2.54 -35.27 -40.36
N GLY A 171 3.57 -34.64 -40.93
CA GLY A 171 3.82 -34.64 -42.38
C GLY A 171 5.01 -33.76 -42.79
N GLU A 172 5.64 -34.09 -43.93
CA GLU A 172 6.54 -33.18 -44.64
C GLU A 172 5.71 -32.36 -45.63
N PHE A 173 5.69 -31.03 -45.48
CA PHE A 173 5.04 -30.15 -46.43
C PHE A 173 6.04 -29.78 -47.53
N GLY A 174 5.68 -30.00 -48.80
CA GLY A 174 6.51 -29.67 -49.94
C GLY A 174 6.57 -28.18 -50.26
N SER A 175 5.64 -27.38 -49.70
CA SER A 175 5.62 -25.93 -49.83
C SER A 175 4.92 -25.24 -48.64
N ALA A 176 5.16 -23.93 -48.49
CA ALA A 176 4.49 -23.12 -47.47
C ALA A 176 2.96 -23.03 -47.67
N GLU A 177 2.50 -23.10 -48.93
CA GLU A 177 1.07 -23.07 -49.26
C GLU A 177 0.37 -24.36 -48.83
N GLU A 178 1.04 -25.51 -48.96
CA GLU A 178 0.55 -26.81 -48.50
C GLU A 178 0.44 -26.87 -46.97
N MET A 179 1.43 -26.33 -46.26
CA MET A 179 1.38 -26.19 -44.80
C MET A 179 0.22 -25.28 -44.34
N ILE A 180 0.03 -24.13 -45.00
CA ILE A 180 -1.04 -23.18 -44.66
C ILE A 180 -2.42 -23.79 -44.94
N ALA A 181 -2.56 -24.59 -46.01
CA ALA A 181 -3.80 -25.31 -46.30
C ALA A 181 -4.10 -26.35 -45.22
N ALA A 182 -3.11 -27.13 -44.80
CA ALA A 182 -3.26 -28.14 -43.75
C ALA A 182 -3.61 -27.54 -42.38
N LEU A 183 -3.08 -26.36 -42.04
CA LEU A 183 -3.39 -25.63 -40.81
C LEU A 183 -4.80 -25.01 -40.79
N ARG A 184 -5.45 -24.87 -41.95
CA ARG A 184 -6.78 -24.23 -42.06
C ARG A 184 -7.95 -25.20 -41.99
N GLY A 185 -7.71 -26.51 -42.16
CA GLY A 185 -8.76 -27.53 -42.24
C GLY A 185 -9.53 -27.48 -43.55
#